data_AF-A0A933L5W7-F1
#
_entry.id   AF-A0A933L5W7-F1
#
_cell.length_a   1.000
_cell.length_b   1.000
_cell.length_c   1.000
_cell.angle_alpha   90.00
_cell.angle_beta   90.00
_cell.angle_gamma   90.00
#
_symmetry.space_group_name_H-M   'P 1'
#
loop_
_entity.id
_entity.type
_entity.pdbx_description
1 polymer ?
#
loop_
_entity_poly.entity_id
_entity_poly.type
_entity_poly.pdbx_seq_one_letter_code
_entity_poly.pdbx_strand_id
1 'polypeptide(L)'
;MELDRLLQAKLKCLDQVIHISQTFVTQLTNLEEDMLIIFENERDKKIKFLELIDKRIQTFAAYLPKHLLTVELTNTIHNTLKKIEDKTNILLKIDDELIKGISNKKENILISLKKNKEWKDKFIKFKSYGFINNNNGFDQKL
;
A
#
# COMPACT_ATOMS: atom_id res chain seq x y z
N MET A 1 29.54 -18.11 -0.50
CA MET A 1 30.27 -16.88 -0.07
C MET A 1 29.29 -15.93 0.60
N GLU A 2 29.74 -15.10 1.54
CA GLU A 2 28.85 -14.21 2.31
C GLU A 2 28.10 -13.21 1.42
N LEU A 3 28.76 -12.60 0.42
CA LEU A 3 28.09 -11.65 -0.49
C LEU A 3 26.92 -12.28 -1.25
N ASP A 4 27.11 -13.49 -1.80
CA ASP A 4 26.04 -14.22 -2.48
C ASP A 4 24.89 -14.55 -1.51
N ARG A 5 25.19 -15.01 -0.28
CA ARG A 5 24.16 -15.23 0.75
C ARG A 5 23.35 -13.97 1.05
N LEU A 6 24.00 -12.82 1.15
CA LEU A 6 23.34 -11.53 1.39
C LEU A 6 22.46 -11.12 0.20
N LEU A 7 22.92 -11.33 -1.04
CA LEU A 7 22.13 -11.06 -2.24
C LEU A 7 20.91 -12.00 -2.35
N GLN A 8 21.06 -13.29 -2.04
CA GLN A 8 19.92 -14.22 -1.97
C GLN A 8 18.93 -13.85 -0.86
N ALA A 9 19.43 -13.40 0.30
CA ALA A 9 18.59 -12.91 1.38
C ALA A 9 17.81 -11.66 0.96
N LYS A 10 18.43 -10.74 0.19
CA LYS A 10 17.75 -9.58 -0.39
C LYS A 10 16.63 -10.01 -1.34
N LEU A 11 16.89 -10.93 -2.26
CA LEU A 11 15.87 -11.47 -3.16
C LEU A 11 14.67 -12.05 -2.41
N LYS A 12 14.94 -12.87 -1.38
CA LYS A 12 13.88 -13.46 -0.55
C LYS A 12 13.07 -12.39 0.19
N CYS A 13 13.71 -11.34 0.69
CA CYS A 13 13.01 -10.23 1.32
C CYS A 13 12.11 -9.48 0.32
N LEU A 14 12.61 -9.22 -0.90
CA LEU A 14 11.81 -8.59 -1.96
C LEU A 14 10.60 -9.43 -2.33
N ASP A 15 10.73 -10.76 -2.42
CA ASP A 15 9.59 -11.66 -2.62
C ASP A 15 8.54 -11.56 -1.53
N GLN A 16 8.97 -11.44 -0.26
CA GLN A 16 8.04 -11.25 0.85
C GLN A 16 7.31 -9.90 0.76
N VAL A 17 8.02 -8.82 0.43
CA VAL A 17 7.41 -7.49 0.26
C VAL A 17 6.41 -7.51 -0.89
N ILE A 18 6.78 -8.07 -2.04
CA ILE A 18 5.90 -8.23 -3.21
C ILE A 18 4.63 -8.99 -2.81
N HIS A 19 4.78 -10.12 -2.12
CA HIS A 19 3.64 -10.94 -1.69
C HIS A 19 2.70 -10.18 -0.75
N ILE A 20 3.24 -9.48 0.24
CA ILE A 20 2.46 -8.65 1.17
C ILE A 20 1.69 -7.56 0.39
N SER A 21 2.38 -6.84 -0.51
CA SER A 21 1.77 -5.79 -1.33
C SER A 21 0.68 -6.32 -2.26
N GLN A 22 0.92 -7.44 -2.95
CA GLN A 22 -0.09 -8.07 -3.82
C GLN A 22 -1.31 -8.55 -3.04
N THR A 23 -1.09 -9.17 -1.88
CA THR A 23 -2.18 -9.61 -1.02
C THR A 23 -3.04 -8.42 -0.62
N PHE A 24 -2.42 -7.30 -0.23
CA PHE A 24 -3.16 -6.09 0.12
C PHE A 24 -3.90 -5.49 -1.08
N VAL A 25 -3.30 -5.47 -2.29
CA VAL A 25 -3.99 -5.04 -3.53
C VAL A 25 -5.31 -5.80 -3.72
N THR A 26 -5.30 -7.12 -3.54
CA THR A 26 -6.51 -7.95 -3.73
C THR A 26 -7.62 -7.67 -2.71
N GLN A 27 -7.27 -7.09 -1.57
CA GLN A 27 -8.19 -6.78 -0.46
C GLN A 27 -8.72 -5.34 -0.50
N LEU A 28 -8.16 -4.46 -1.34
CA LEU A 28 -8.51 -3.04 -1.41
C LEU A 28 -10.00 -2.75 -1.63
N THR A 29 -10.72 -3.62 -2.34
CA THR A 29 -12.16 -3.45 -2.57
C THR A 29 -12.95 -3.44 -1.26
N ASN A 30 -12.56 -4.31 -0.33
CA ASN A 30 -13.16 -4.50 0.99
C ASN A 30 -12.23 -3.99 2.10
N LEU A 31 -11.51 -2.90 1.84
CA LEU A 31 -10.54 -2.37 2.79
C LEU A 31 -11.20 -1.98 4.11
N GLU A 32 -10.90 -2.76 5.15
CA GLU A 32 -11.15 -2.42 6.55
C GLU A 32 -9.95 -1.62 7.09
N GLU A 33 -10.21 -0.73 8.04
CA GLU A 33 -9.18 0.17 8.60
C GLU A 33 -8.01 -0.60 9.22
N ASP A 34 -8.32 -1.69 9.95
CA ASP A 34 -7.32 -2.54 10.58
C ASP A 34 -6.39 -3.22 9.57
N MET A 35 -6.87 -3.51 8.35
CA MET A 35 -6.05 -4.13 7.31
C MET A 35 -4.95 -3.20 6.80
N LEU A 36 -5.22 -1.89 6.72
CA LEU A 36 -4.20 -0.91 6.31
C LEU A 36 -3.08 -0.83 7.35
N ILE A 37 -3.43 -0.78 8.63
CA ILE A 37 -2.45 -0.73 9.73
C ILE A 37 -1.60 -2.00 9.77
N ILE A 38 -2.21 -3.18 9.59
CA ILE A 38 -1.48 -4.45 9.54
C ILE A 38 -0.53 -4.47 8.33
N PHE A 39 -1.02 -4.06 7.16
CA PHE A 39 -0.21 -3.99 5.93
C PHE A 39 1.01 -3.07 6.10
N GLU A 40 0.80 -1.85 6.57
CA GLU A 40 1.88 -0.87 6.79
C GLU A 40 2.93 -1.42 7.75
N ASN A 41 2.50 -1.97 8.89
CA ASN A 41 3.41 -2.54 9.89
C ASN A 41 4.23 -3.72 9.34
N GLU A 42 3.60 -4.64 8.60
CA GLU A 42 4.30 -5.78 8.03
C GLU A 42 5.26 -5.36 6.92
N ARG A 43 4.85 -4.43 6.04
CA ARG A 43 5.68 -3.90 4.96
C ARG A 43 6.88 -3.13 5.51
N ASP A 44 6.68 -2.26 6.50
CA ASP A 44 7.74 -1.48 7.13
C ASP A 44 8.81 -2.34 7.79
N LYS A 45 8.41 -3.41 8.49
CA LYS A 45 9.36 -4.37 9.07
C LYS A 45 10.26 -4.97 8.00
N LYS A 46 9.70 -5.34 6.83
CA LYS A 46 10.46 -5.92 5.72
C LYS A 46 11.36 -4.90 5.04
N ILE A 47 10.91 -3.66 4.85
CA ILE A 47 11.73 -2.58 4.28
C ILE A 47 12.93 -2.28 5.20
N LYS A 48 12.72 -2.15 6.51
CA LYS A 48 13.82 -1.96 7.48
C LYS A 48 14.82 -3.11 7.43
N PHE A 49 14.35 -4.34 7.28
CA PHE A 49 15.23 -5.49 7.11
C PHE A 49 16.02 -5.45 5.79
N LEU A 50 15.39 -5.00 4.69
CA LEU A 50 16.04 -4.78 3.40
C LEU A 50 17.18 -3.75 3.50
N GLU A 51 16.95 -2.64 4.20
CA GLU A 51 17.97 -1.61 4.45
C GLU A 51 19.18 -2.15 5.22
N LEU A 52 18.95 -3.02 6.21
CA LEU A 52 20.02 -3.68 6.96
C LEU A 52 20.83 -4.63 6.08
N ILE A 53 20.17 -5.38 5.20
CA ILE A 53 20.85 -6.24 4.22
C ILE A 53 21.68 -5.37 3.28
N ASP A 54 21.15 -4.26 2.78
CA ASP A 54 21.84 -3.37 1.84
C ASP A 54 23.10 -2.76 2.46
N LYS A 55 23.02 -2.30 3.71
CA LYS A 55 24.21 -1.83 4.45
C LYS A 55 25.27 -2.91 4.58
N ARG A 56 24.87 -4.16 4.82
CA ARG A 56 25.80 -5.31 4.90
C ARG A 56 26.42 -5.66 3.55
N ILE A 57 25.64 -5.67 2.47
CA ILE A 57 26.14 -5.91 1.11
C ILE A 57 27.17 -4.84 0.76
N GLN A 58 26.86 -3.56 0.98
CA GLN A 58 27.78 -2.44 0.70
C GLN A 58 29.09 -2.59 1.49
N THR A 59 28.99 -2.89 2.79
CA THR A 59 30.15 -3.12 3.65
C THR A 59 30.99 -4.27 3.11
N PHE A 60 30.38 -5.44 2.87
CA PHE A 60 31.13 -6.62 2.44
C PHE A 60 31.74 -6.47 1.04
N ALA A 61 31.01 -5.84 0.12
CA ALA A 61 31.51 -5.56 -1.23
C ALA A 61 32.72 -4.62 -1.22
N ALA A 62 32.75 -3.63 -0.33
CA ALA A 62 33.88 -2.71 -0.20
C ALA A 62 35.17 -3.38 0.29
N TYR A 63 35.06 -4.44 1.10
CA TYR A 63 36.20 -5.18 1.66
C TYR A 63 36.54 -6.46 0.89
N LEU A 64 35.87 -6.75 -0.23
CA LEU A 64 36.06 -8.00 -0.96
C LEU A 64 37.44 -8.03 -1.64
N PRO A 65 38.34 -8.96 -1.27
CA PRO A 65 39.66 -9.07 -1.89
C PRO A 65 39.58 -9.41 -3.38
N LYS A 66 40.39 -8.73 -4.21
CA LYS A 66 40.38 -8.91 -5.68
C LYS A 66 40.65 -10.34 -6.14
N HIS A 67 41.45 -11.10 -5.40
CA HIS A 67 41.77 -12.50 -5.75
C HIS A 67 40.58 -13.46 -5.58
N LEU A 68 39.53 -13.04 -4.87
CA LEU A 68 38.29 -13.82 -4.75
C LEU A 68 37.29 -13.53 -5.87
N LEU A 69 37.56 -12.53 -6.74
CA LEU A 69 36.70 -12.15 -7.87
C LEU A 69 36.93 -13.08 -9.07
N THR A 70 36.45 -14.30 -8.99
CA THR A 70 36.45 -15.22 -10.13
C THR A 70 35.39 -14.82 -11.17
N VAL A 71 35.58 -15.19 -12.44
CA VAL A 71 34.60 -14.92 -13.51
C VAL A 71 33.23 -15.53 -13.17
N GLU A 72 33.21 -16.74 -12.60
CA GLU A 72 31.99 -17.41 -12.16
C GLU A 72 31.24 -16.63 -11.08
N LEU A 73 31.97 -16.10 -10.08
CA LEU A 73 31.39 -15.26 -9.05
C LEU A 73 30.80 -13.99 -9.65
N THR A 74 31.54 -13.31 -10.52
CA THR A 74 31.08 -12.08 -11.18
C THR A 74 29.79 -12.31 -11.95
N ASN A 75 29.69 -13.42 -12.71
CA ASN A 75 28.48 -13.79 -13.43
C ASN A 75 27.31 -14.07 -12.48
N THR A 76 27.57 -14.78 -11.38
CA THR A 76 26.54 -15.08 -10.36
C THR A 76 26.00 -13.82 -9.71
N ILE A 77 26.89 -12.89 -9.32
CA ILE A 77 26.51 -11.59 -8.77
C ILE A 77 25.70 -10.80 -9.80
N HIS A 78 26.16 -10.71 -11.05
CA HIS A 78 25.48 -9.98 -12.11
C HIS A 78 24.06 -10.51 -12.35
N ASN A 79 23.90 -11.83 -12.49
CA ASN A 79 22.60 -12.47 -12.66
C ASN A 79 21.67 -12.22 -11.46
N THR A 80 22.23 -12.20 -10.25
CA THR A 80 21.46 -11.95 -9.03
C THR A 80 21.02 -10.49 -8.92
N LEU A 81 21.88 -9.54 -9.29
CA LEU A 81 21.53 -8.11 -9.37
C LEU A 81 20.43 -7.86 -10.40
N LYS A 82 20.48 -8.51 -11.56
CA LYS A 82 19.40 -8.43 -12.56
C LYS A 82 18.06 -8.91 -11.99
N LYS A 83 18.04 -10.04 -11.27
CA LYS A 83 16.83 -10.52 -10.58
C LYS A 83 16.32 -9.54 -9.52
N ILE A 84 17.23 -8.87 -8.80
CA ILE A 84 16.86 -7.84 -7.82
C ILE A 84 16.17 -6.68 -8.54
N GLU A 85 16.75 -6.19 -9.64
CA GLU A 85 16.17 -5.12 -10.46
C GLU A 85 14.77 -5.51 -10.99
N ASP A 86 14.61 -6.71 -11.54
CA ASP A 86 13.32 -7.21 -12.01
C ASP A 86 12.27 -7.20 -10.89
N LYS A 87 12.63 -7.66 -9.68
CA LYS A 87 11.74 -7.64 -8.50
C LYS A 87 11.41 -6.23 -8.05
N THR A 88 12.38 -5.32 -8.05
CA THR A 88 12.14 -3.91 -7.74
C THR A 88 11.15 -3.29 -8.73
N ASN A 89 11.28 -3.57 -10.02
CA ASN A 89 10.34 -3.10 -11.04
C ASN A 89 8.93 -3.67 -10.86
N ILE A 90 8.80 -4.94 -10.44
CA ILE A 90 7.51 -5.55 -10.07
C ILE A 90 6.91 -4.81 -8.87
N LEU A 91 7.71 -4.55 -7.83
CA LEU A 91 7.24 -3.85 -6.63
C LEU A 91 6.75 -2.44 -6.95
N LEU A 92 7.47 -1.69 -7.79
CA LEU A 92 7.06 -0.36 -8.22
C LEU A 92 5.69 -0.36 -8.92
N LYS A 93 5.44 -1.35 -9.79
CA LYS A 93 4.13 -1.50 -10.45
C LYS A 93 3.00 -1.79 -9.45
N ILE A 94 3.28 -2.65 -8.46
CA ILE A 94 2.31 -2.95 -7.40
C ILE A 94 2.02 -1.71 -6.56
N ASP A 95 3.05 -0.92 -6.22
CA ASP A 95 2.87 0.32 -5.48
C ASP A 95 2.03 1.34 -6.25
N ASP A 96 2.20 1.45 -7.57
CA ASP A 96 1.35 2.29 -8.42
C ASP A 96 -0.12 1.83 -8.39
N GLU A 97 -0.37 0.52 -8.38
CA GLU A 97 -1.72 -0.06 -8.24
C GLU A 97 -2.32 0.23 -6.86
N LEU A 98 -1.52 0.10 -5.79
CA LEU A 98 -1.93 0.43 -4.43
C LEU A 98 -2.34 1.90 -4.31
N ILE A 99 -1.52 2.82 -4.82
CA ILE A 99 -1.80 4.26 -4.80
C ILE A 99 -3.11 4.56 -5.53
N LYS A 100 -3.31 3.98 -6.72
CA LYS A 100 -4.55 4.14 -7.49
C LYS A 100 -5.75 3.59 -6.72
N GLY A 101 -5.65 2.41 -6.15
CA GLY A 101 -6.74 1.78 -5.41
C GLY A 101 -7.15 2.55 -4.14
N ILE A 102 -6.17 3.02 -3.36
CA ILE A 102 -6.43 3.88 -2.19
C ILE A 102 -7.06 5.21 -2.62
N SER A 103 -6.56 5.81 -3.70
CA SER A 103 -7.10 7.07 -4.24
C SER A 103 -8.57 6.93 -4.67
N ASN A 104 -8.90 5.85 -5.37
CA ASN A 104 -10.27 5.52 -5.77
C ASN A 104 -11.18 5.30 -4.55
N LYS A 105 -10.69 4.60 -3.52
CA LYS A 105 -11.44 4.39 -2.27
C LYS A 105 -11.73 5.71 -1.56
N LYS A 106 -10.73 6.59 -1.46
CA LYS A 106 -10.88 7.94 -0.90
C LYS A 106 -11.95 8.74 -1.66
N GLU A 107 -11.92 8.72 -2.99
CA GLU A 107 -12.92 9.41 -3.82
C GLU A 107 -14.34 8.87 -3.57
N ASN A 108 -14.50 7.55 -3.51
CA ASN A 108 -15.79 6.91 -3.22
C ASN A 108 -16.34 7.29 -1.83
N ILE A 109 -15.47 7.39 -0.82
CA ILE A 109 -15.84 7.85 0.52
C ILE A 109 -16.30 9.32 0.46
N LEU A 110 -15.57 10.19 -0.23
CA LEU A 110 -15.93 11.60 -0.37
C LEU A 110 -17.27 11.80 -1.08
N ILE A 111 -17.52 11.04 -2.16
CA ILE A 111 -18.81 11.04 -2.86
C ILE A 111 -19.94 10.59 -1.93
N SER A 112 -19.71 9.53 -1.14
CA SER A 112 -20.69 9.00 -0.19
C SER A 112 -21.01 10.00 0.91
N LEU A 113 -20.00 10.70 1.44
CA LEU A 113 -20.17 11.76 2.44
C LEU A 113 -20.93 12.96 1.87
N LYS A 114 -20.62 13.38 0.64
CA LYS A 114 -21.35 14.45 -0.05
C LYS A 114 -22.82 14.10 -0.23
N LYS A 115 -23.12 12.88 -0.72
CA LYS A 115 -24.49 12.38 -0.82
C LYS A 115 -25.19 12.39 0.53
N ASN A 116 -24.55 11.90 1.59
CA ASN A 116 -25.14 11.89 2.94
C ASN A 116 -25.46 13.32 3.44
N LYS A 117 -24.57 14.29 3.17
CA LYS A 117 -24.85 15.70 3.47
C LYS A 117 -26.06 16.24 2.70
N GLU A 118 -26.13 15.99 1.39
CA GLU A 118 -27.29 16.39 0.56
C GLU A 118 -28.59 15.74 1.05
N TRP A 119 -28.54 14.48 1.49
CA TRP A 119 -29.67 13.77 2.10
C TRP A 119 -30.10 14.43 3.42
N LYS A 120 -29.15 14.78 4.30
CA LYS A 120 -29.45 15.52 5.54
C LYS A 120 -30.11 16.86 5.24
N ASP A 121 -29.58 17.62 4.27
CA ASP A 121 -30.14 18.92 3.90
C ASP A 121 -31.57 18.80 3.34
N LYS A 122 -31.82 17.80 2.48
CA LYS A 122 -33.17 17.49 1.98
C LYS A 122 -34.13 17.08 3.10
N PHE A 123 -33.67 16.29 4.06
CA PHE A 123 -34.48 15.84 5.19
C PHE A 123 -34.83 16.99 6.15
N ILE A 124 -33.88 17.88 6.43
CA ILE A 124 -34.12 19.10 7.21
C ILE A 124 -35.16 19.99 6.51
N LYS A 125 -35.00 20.21 5.19
CA LYS A 125 -36.00 20.95 4.40
C LYS A 125 -37.37 20.28 4.47
N PHE A 126 -37.46 18.96 4.31
CA PHE A 126 -38.72 18.23 4.42
C PHE A 126 -39.40 18.42 5.79
N LYS A 127 -38.66 18.32 6.91
CA LYS A 127 -39.20 18.62 8.24
C LYS A 127 -39.68 20.06 8.38
N SER A 128 -38.94 21.04 7.84
CA SER A 128 -39.37 22.44 7.87
C SER A 128 -40.67 22.70 7.08
N TYR A 129 -40.88 22.04 5.95
CA TYR A 129 -42.14 22.10 5.20
C TYR A 129 -43.31 21.43 5.96
N GLY A 130 -43.05 20.33 6.66
CA GLY A 130 -44.06 19.67 7.51
C GLY A 130 -44.50 20.51 8.72
N PHE A 131 -43.62 21.35 9.27
CA PHE A 131 -43.96 22.28 10.35
C PHE A 131 -44.68 23.55 9.85
N ILE A 132 -44.36 24.05 8.65
CA ILE A 132 -45.02 25.23 8.08
C ILE A 132 -46.46 24.90 7.61
N ASN A 133 -46.72 23.67 7.17
CA ASN A 133 -48.06 23.26 6.73
C ASN A 133 -49.00 22.80 7.87
N ASN A 134 -48.49 22.58 9.10
CA ASN A 134 -49.34 22.20 10.24
C ASN A 134 -49.76 23.38 11.15
N ASN A 135 -49.28 24.60 10.89
CA ASN A 135 -49.68 25.79 11.66
C ASN A 135 -50.73 26.68 10.98
N ASN A 136 -51.26 26.29 9.81
CA ASN A 136 -52.27 27.06 9.08
C ASN A 136 -53.58 26.29 8.78
N GLY A 137 -53.91 25.22 9.54
CA GLY A 137 -54.98 24.30 9.12
C GLY A 137 -55.96 23.75 10.16
N PHE A 138 -55.82 24.05 11.46
CA PHE A 138 -56.76 23.53 12.48
C PHE A 138 -57.35 24.62 13.37
N ASP A 139 -57.70 25.75 12.75
CA ASP A 139 -58.61 26.74 13.32
C ASP A 139 -59.88 26.80 12.44
N GLN A 140 -60.57 25.66 12.33
CA GLN A 140 -61.96 25.65 11.92
C GLN A 140 -62.79 25.17 13.11
N LYS A 141 -63.37 26.15 13.79
CA LYS A 141 -64.61 25.99 14.54
C LYS A 141 -65.61 25.20 13.69
N LEU A 142 -66.08 24.08 14.21
CA LEU A 142 -67.48 23.62 14.14
C LEU A 142 -67.68 22.59 15.25
#